data_AF-A0A8S2U9I2-F1
#
_entry.id   AF-A0A8S2U9I2-F1
#
_cell.length_a   1.000
_cell.length_b   1.000
_cell.length_c   1.000
_cell.angle_alpha   90.00
_cell.angle_beta   90.00
_cell.angle_gamma   90.00
#
_symmetry.space_group_name_H-M   'P 1'
#
loop_
_entity.id
_entity.type
_entity.pdbx_description
1 polymer ?
#
loop_
_entity_poly.entity_id
_entity_poly.type
_entity_poly.pdbx_seq_one_letter_code
_entity_poly.pdbx_strand_id
1 'polypeptide(L)'
;RLTNNLIQHLRSHEEHFSKSDSQVNLNNAYQSKTVRDFDMHTIVPQYGFRNVEHYYSVASPNQYVKSIRIPTLVLSAIDDPICPIGGLPQDDVLQNPSII
;
A
#
# COMPACT_ATOMS: atom_id res chain seq x y z
N ARG A 1 3.73 -16.95 1.64
CA ARG A 1 4.02 -15.61 1.07
C ARG A 1 2.81 -14.72 1.34
N LEU A 2 3.01 -13.46 1.71
CA LEU A 2 1.95 -12.53 2.14
C LEU A 2 0.71 -12.54 1.21
N THR A 3 0.92 -12.53 -0.11
CA THR A 3 -0.16 -12.61 -1.11
C THR A 3 -1.13 -13.79 -0.91
N ASN A 4 -0.62 -14.98 -0.56
CA ASN A 4 -1.47 -16.16 -0.38
C ASN A 4 -2.41 -15.98 0.82
N ASN A 5 -1.92 -15.36 1.90
CA ASN A 5 -2.72 -15.09 3.09
C ASN A 5 -3.80 -14.03 2.79
N LEU A 6 -3.47 -13.00 1.99
CA LEU A 6 -4.44 -12.02 1.51
C LEU A 6 -5.54 -12.67 0.65
N ILE A 7 -5.16 -13.56 -0.27
CA ILE A 7 -6.10 -14.33 -1.09
C ILE A 7 -6.99 -15.21 -0.21
N GLN A 8 -6.43 -15.89 0.79
CA GLN A 8 -7.20 -16.72 1.72
C GLN A 8 -8.18 -15.87 2.54
N HIS A 9 -7.75 -14.71 3.02
CA HIS A 9 -8.60 -13.77 3.75
C HIS A 9 -9.74 -13.23 2.89
N LEU A 10 -9.47 -12.92 1.62
CA LEU A 10 -10.49 -12.50 0.66
C LEU A 10 -11.53 -13.60 0.43
N ARG A 11 -11.09 -14.86 0.28
CA ARG A 11 -11.99 -16.02 0.12
C ARG A 11 -12.87 -16.24 1.35
N SER A 12 -12.31 -16.13 2.54
CA SER A 12 -13.10 -16.33 3.77
C SER A 12 -14.15 -15.25 4.01
N HIS A 13 -14.06 -14.12 3.30
CA HIS A 13 -14.98 -12.99 3.41
C HIS A 13 -15.61 -12.62 2.06
N GLU A 14 -15.70 -13.57 1.12
CA GLU A 14 -16.16 -13.31 -0.25
C GLU A 14 -17.53 -12.63 -0.28
N GLU A 15 -18.45 -13.01 0.61
CA GLU A 15 -19.79 -12.42 0.73
C GLU A 15 -19.79 -10.91 0.97
N HIS A 16 -18.74 -10.36 1.59
CA HIS A 16 -18.61 -8.91 1.78
C HIS A 16 -18.20 -8.20 0.49
N PHE A 17 -17.42 -8.87 -0.34
CA PHE A 17 -16.84 -8.32 -1.57
C PHE A 17 -17.63 -8.68 -2.83
N SER A 18 -18.65 -9.53 -2.72
CA SER A 18 -19.60 -9.85 -3.80
C SER A 18 -20.87 -8.99 -3.78
N LYS A 19 -20.99 -8.05 -2.83
CA LYS A 19 -22.09 -7.09 -2.75
C LYS A 19 -22.05 -6.08 -3.90
N SER A 20 -23.21 -5.50 -4.22
CA SER A 20 -23.39 -4.53 -5.33
C SER A 20 -22.42 -3.35 -5.30
N ASP A 21 -22.00 -2.93 -4.11
CA ASP A 21 -21.19 -1.73 -3.90
C ASP A 21 -19.68 -2.02 -3.97
N SER A 22 -19.30 -3.29 -4.11
CA SER A 22 -17.92 -3.72 -4.28
C SER A 22 -17.53 -3.70 -5.76
N GLN A 23 -16.39 -3.08 -6.06
CA GLN A 23 -15.80 -3.11 -7.40
C GLN A 23 -14.63 -4.09 -7.50
N VAL A 24 -14.39 -4.91 -6.47
CA VAL A 24 -13.30 -5.88 -6.43
C VAL A 24 -13.49 -6.97 -7.49
N ASN A 25 -12.46 -7.21 -8.31
CA ASN A 25 -12.45 -8.35 -9.23
C ASN A 25 -11.93 -9.60 -8.52
N LEU A 26 -12.85 -10.34 -7.88
CA LEU A 26 -12.53 -11.53 -7.09
C LEU A 26 -11.75 -12.59 -7.88
N ASN A 27 -12.17 -12.88 -9.12
CA ASN A 27 -11.52 -13.89 -9.95
C ASN A 27 -10.06 -13.57 -10.23
N ASN A 28 -9.76 -12.31 -10.56
CA ASN A 28 -8.39 -11.89 -10.81
C ASN A 28 -7.58 -11.75 -9.51
N ALA A 29 -8.20 -11.26 -8.43
CA ALA A 29 -7.57 -11.16 -7.11
C ALA A 29 -7.12 -12.54 -6.57
N TYR A 30 -7.90 -13.60 -6.84
CA TYR A 30 -7.54 -14.98 -6.49
C TYR A 30 -6.34 -15.54 -7.26
N GLN A 31 -5.96 -14.92 -8.37
CA GLN A 31 -4.83 -15.36 -9.20
C GLN A 31 -3.55 -14.55 -8.96
N SER A 32 -3.61 -13.49 -8.15
CA SER A 32 -2.49 -12.60 -7.84
C SER A 32 -1.24 -13.35 -7.36
N LYS A 33 -0.07 -12.95 -7.85
CA LYS A 33 1.23 -13.54 -7.47
C LYS A 33 2.00 -12.65 -6.52
N THR A 34 1.80 -11.34 -6.62
CA THR A 34 2.40 -10.33 -5.75
C THR A 34 1.33 -9.54 -4.99
N VAL A 35 1.74 -8.84 -3.92
CA VAL A 35 0.84 -7.90 -3.21
C VAL A 35 0.40 -6.78 -4.17
N ARG A 36 1.29 -6.31 -5.04
CA ARG A 36 0.97 -5.31 -6.07
C ARG A 36 -0.14 -5.80 -7.02
N ASP A 37 -0.09 -7.06 -7.46
CA ASP A 37 -1.14 -7.66 -8.29
C ASP A 37 -2.46 -7.76 -7.51
N PHE A 38 -2.40 -8.10 -6.22
CA PHE A 38 -3.58 -8.17 -5.37
C PHE A 38 -4.23 -6.79 -5.24
N ASP A 39 -3.45 -5.75 -4.96
CA ASP A 39 -3.95 -4.37 -4.87
C ASP A 39 -4.54 -3.89 -6.20
N MET A 40 -3.95 -4.27 -7.34
CA MET A 40 -4.48 -3.98 -8.67
C MET A 40 -5.89 -4.51 -8.90
N HIS A 41 -6.24 -5.66 -8.32
CA HIS A 41 -7.55 -6.30 -8.49
C HIS A 41 -8.53 -6.02 -7.35
N THR A 42 -8.06 -5.43 -6.25
CA THR A 42 -8.86 -5.14 -5.06
C THR A 42 -8.94 -3.64 -4.78
N ILE A 43 -7.87 -3.06 -4.24
CA ILE A 43 -7.79 -1.65 -3.83
C ILE A 43 -8.04 -0.70 -4.99
N VAL A 44 -7.38 -0.93 -6.13
CA VAL A 44 -7.47 -0.04 -7.29
C VAL A 44 -8.92 0.16 -7.76
N PRO A 45 -9.68 -0.90 -8.12
CA PRO A 45 -11.07 -0.71 -8.53
C PRO A 45 -11.98 -0.31 -7.36
N GLN A 46 -11.78 -0.85 -6.16
CA GLN A 46 -12.63 -0.55 -5.00
C GLN A 46 -12.67 0.95 -4.66
N TYR A 47 -11.54 1.64 -4.82
CA TYR A 47 -11.41 3.07 -4.50
C TYR A 47 -11.28 3.96 -5.74
N GLY A 48 -11.50 3.42 -6.94
CA GLY A 48 -11.51 4.20 -8.19
C GLY A 48 -10.15 4.80 -8.58
N PHE A 49 -9.04 4.16 -8.22
CA PHE A 49 -7.73 4.58 -8.72
C PHE A 49 -7.58 4.24 -10.21
N ARG A 50 -6.92 5.12 -10.97
CA ARG A 50 -6.68 4.92 -12.42
C ARG A 50 -5.95 3.61 -12.75
N ASN A 51 -4.97 3.25 -11.94
CA ASN A 51 -4.19 2.02 -12.01
C ASN A 51 -3.38 1.85 -10.71
N VAL A 52 -2.64 0.75 -10.60
CA VAL A 52 -1.83 0.45 -9.42
C VAL A 52 -0.72 1.47 -9.17
N GLU A 53 -0.11 2.01 -10.23
CA GLU A 53 0.91 3.07 -10.11
C GLU A 53 0.31 4.34 -9.51
N HIS A 54 -0.90 4.72 -9.94
CA HIS A 54 -1.61 5.86 -9.39
C HIS A 54 -1.89 5.65 -7.90
N TYR A 55 -2.38 4.48 -7.51
CA TYR A 55 -2.59 4.13 -6.10
C TYR A 55 -1.31 4.30 -5.27
N TYR A 56 -0.21 3.65 -5.66
CA TYR A 56 1.05 3.74 -4.92
C TYR A 56 1.64 5.16 -4.92
N SER A 57 1.42 5.96 -5.99
CA SER A 57 1.89 7.35 -6.04
C SER A 57 1.16 8.26 -5.06
N VAL A 58 -0.17 8.12 -4.93
CA VAL A 58 -0.98 9.02 -4.10
C VAL A 58 -1.10 8.55 -2.65
N ALA A 59 -1.06 7.24 -2.42
CA ALA A 59 -1.11 6.65 -1.09
C ALA A 59 0.25 6.69 -0.38
N SER A 60 1.35 6.90 -1.11
CA SER A 60 2.67 7.00 -0.49
C SER A 60 2.79 8.31 0.33
N PRO A 61 3.20 8.24 1.60
CA PRO A 61 3.48 9.43 2.39
C PRO A 61 4.76 10.14 1.95
N ASN A 62 5.63 9.47 1.18
CA ASN A 62 6.97 9.93 0.84
C ASN A 62 6.96 11.31 0.16
N GLN A 63 5.97 11.57 -0.69
CA GLN A 63 5.84 12.86 -1.39
C GLN A 63 5.59 14.05 -0.46
N TYR A 64 5.12 13.82 0.77
CA TYR A 64 4.81 14.88 1.74
C TYR A 64 5.95 15.15 2.72
N VAL A 65 6.99 14.31 2.76
CA VAL A 65 8.10 14.41 3.73
C VAL A 65 8.73 15.81 3.73
N LYS A 66 8.99 16.39 2.55
CA LYS A 66 9.55 17.76 2.41
C LYS A 66 8.67 18.87 2.97
N SER A 67 7.37 18.63 3.07
CA SER A 67 6.38 19.62 3.50
C SER A 67 6.10 19.58 5.00
N ILE A 68 6.62 18.58 5.73
CA ILE A 68 6.48 18.49 7.18
C ILE A 68 7.14 19.72 7.83
N ARG A 69 6.40 20.39 8.73
CA ARG A 69 6.83 21.57 9.50
C ARG A 69 6.69 21.41 11.01
N ILE A 70 5.90 20.44 11.44
CA ILE A 70 5.71 20.08 12.84
C ILE A 70 6.82 19.08 13.19
N PRO A 71 7.52 19.23 14.32
CA PRO A 71 8.51 18.27 14.78
C PRO A 71 7.97 16.84 14.74
N THR A 72 8.59 15.98 13.92
CA THR A 72 8.13 14.62 13.64
C THR A 72 9.29 13.64 13.78
N LEU A 73 9.13 12.61 14.60
CA LEU A 73 10.08 11.52 14.73
C LEU A 73 9.84 10.50 13.61
N VAL A 74 10.88 10.13 12.86
CA VAL A 74 10.82 9.06 11.86
C VAL A 74 11.66 7.87 12.32
N LEU A 75 11.03 6.71 12.46
CA LEU A 75 11.67 5.48 12.91
C LEU A 75 11.47 4.36 11.89
N SER A 76 12.55 3.66 11.53
CA SER A 76 12.53 2.49 10.65
C SER A 76 13.45 1.41 11.22
N ALA A 77 12.98 0.16 11.23
CA ALA A 77 13.83 -0.97 11.56
C ALA A 77 14.57 -1.45 10.30
N ILE A 78 15.85 -1.81 10.45
CA ILE A 78 16.70 -2.26 9.33
C ILE A 78 16.29 -3.68 8.89
N ASP A 79 15.81 -4.48 9.83
CA ASP A 79 15.41 -5.87 9.67
C ASP A 79 13.90 -6.07 9.46
N ASP A 80 13.15 -4.99 9.20
CA ASP A 80 11.72 -5.08 8.90
C ASP A 80 11.49 -5.87 7.59
N PRO A 81 10.79 -7.02 7.63
CA PRO A 81 10.59 -7.88 6.46
C PRO A 81 9.51 -7.36 5.50
N ILE A 82 8.82 -6.27 5.85
CA ILE A 82 7.73 -5.67 5.07
C ILE A 82 8.12 -4.27 4.58
N CYS A 83 8.76 -3.48 5.43
CA CYS A 83 9.15 -2.10 5.16
C CYS A 83 10.68 -1.97 5.04
N PRO A 84 11.29 -2.38 3.91
CA PRO A 84 12.74 -2.32 3.75
C PRO A 84 13.25 -0.88 3.81
N ILE A 85 14.50 -0.72 4.25
CA ILE A 85 15.14 0.60 4.43
C ILE A 85 15.12 1.50 3.18
N GLY A 86 15.08 0.90 1.98
CA GLY A 86 14.95 1.63 0.71
C GLY A 86 13.55 2.18 0.41
N GLY A 87 12.55 1.87 1.24
CA GLY A 87 11.19 2.41 1.12
C GLY A 87 11.05 3.84 1.67
N LEU A 88 11.97 4.28 2.52
CA LEU A 88 12.00 5.63 3.09
C LEU A 88 12.77 6.59 2.16
N PRO A 89 12.27 7.80 1.87
CA PRO A 89 13.00 8.79 1.08
C PRO A 89 14.08 9.45 1.95
N GLN A 90 15.20 8.75 2.16
CA GLN A 90 16.22 9.14 3.14
C GLN A 90 16.74 10.56 2.97
N ASP A 91 17.03 10.97 1.73
CA ASP A 91 17.53 12.33 1.47
C ASP A 91 16.52 13.39 1.89
N ASP A 92 15.24 13.17 1.60
CA ASP A 92 14.17 14.11 1.96
C ASP A 92 13.95 14.17 3.48
N VAL A 93 14.12 13.03 4.17
CA VAL A 93 14.06 12.93 5.63
C VAL A 93 15.22 13.69 6.26
N LEU A 94 16.46 13.42 5.84
CA LEU A 94 17.68 14.01 6.40
C LEU A 94 17.80 15.52 6.11
N GLN A 95 17.20 16.00 5.01
CA GLN A 95 17.21 17.41 4.65
C GLN A 95 16.10 18.23 5.32
N ASN A 96 15.09 17.60 5.93
CA ASN A 96 14.00 18.34 6.58
C ASN A 96 14.32 18.63 8.06
N PRO A 97 14.51 19.91 8.46
CA PRO A 97 14.87 20.26 9.85
C PRO A 97 13.74 20.01 10.87
N SER A 98 12.51 19.79 10.41
CA SER A 98 11.38 19.42 11.28
C SER A 98 11.31 17.92 11.53
N ILE A 99 12.17 17.12 10.91
CA ILE A 99 12.22 15.68 11.11
C ILE A 99 13.42 15.32 12.00
N ILE A 100 13.15 14.43 12.96
CA ILE A 100 14.11 13.92 13.95
C ILE A 100 14.30 12.43 13.71
#